data_AF-A0A6V7J6P9-F1
#
_entry.id   AF-A0A6V7J6P9-F1
#
_cell.length_a   1.000
_cell.length_b   1.000
_cell.length_c   1.000
_cell.angle_alpha   90.00
_cell.angle_beta   90.00
_cell.angle_gamma   90.00
#
_symmetry.space_group_name_H-M   'P 1'
#
loop_
_entity.id
_entity.type
_entity.pdbx_description
1 polymer ?
#
loop_
_entity_poly.entity_id
_entity_poly.type
_entity_poly.pdbx_seq_one_letter_code
_entity_poly.pdbx_strand_id
1 'polypeptide(L)' 'CCAMESNCDAMAVMAATLANGGICPITEEKVLRPDSVRDVLSLMHSCGMYDYSGQFAFR' A
#
# COMPACT_ATOMS: atom_id res chain seq x y z
N CYS A 1 11.01 -4.87 11.58
CA CYS A 1 10.00 -3.79 11.61
C CYS A 1 8.64 -4.20 12.21
N CYS A 2 8.42 -5.45 12.63
CA CYS A 2 7.09 -5.92 13.04
C CYS A 2 6.53 -5.33 14.36
N ALA A 3 7.32 -4.52 15.07
CA ALA A 3 6.91 -3.81 16.29
C ALA A 3 6.74 -2.30 16.07
N MET A 4 6.61 -1.84 14.83
CA MET A 4 6.28 -0.45 14.52
C MET A 4 4.81 -0.18 14.87
N GLU A 5 4.57 0.85 15.67
CA GLU A 5 3.22 1.27 16.04
C GLU A 5 2.67 2.30 15.04
N SER A 6 1.39 2.18 14.71
CA SER A 6 0.66 3.11 13.86
C SER A 6 -0.83 3.04 14.23
N ASN A 7 -1.58 4.09 13.88
CA ASN A 7 -3.03 4.13 14.03
C ASN A 7 -3.73 4.01 12.66
N CYS A 8 -5.04 3.80 12.68
CA CYS A 8 -5.83 3.63 11.44
C CYS A 8 -5.72 4.82 10.49
N ASP A 9 -5.68 6.05 11.03
CA ASP A 9 -5.60 7.26 10.22
C ASP A 9 -4.26 7.37 9.50
N ALA A 10 -3.16 7.10 10.20
CA ALA A 10 -1.82 7.08 9.63
C ALA A 10 -1.68 5.96 8.58
N MET A 11 -2.21 4.77 8.86
CA MET A 11 -2.23 3.68 7.88
C MET A 11 -3.07 4.01 6.64
N ALA A 12 -4.19 4.71 6.81
CA ALA A 12 -5.01 5.16 5.69
C ALA A 12 -4.25 6.16 4.81
N VAL A 13 -3.48 7.08 5.40
CA VAL A 13 -2.60 7.99 4.65
C VAL A 13 -1.49 7.23 3.92
N MET A 14 -0.90 6.22 4.54
CA MET A 14 0.11 5.36 3.88
C MET A 14 -0.50 4.61 2.68
N ALA A 15 -1.69 4.05 2.84
CA ALA A 15 -2.42 3.39 1.75
C ALA A 15 -2.81 4.38 0.64
N ALA A 16 -3.25 5.58 1.00
CA ALA A 16 -3.57 6.64 0.04
C ALA A 16 -2.33 7.12 -0.71
N THR A 17 -1.15 7.13 -0.08
CA THR A 17 0.13 7.42 -0.73
C THR A 17 0.45 6.38 -1.81
N LEU A 18 0.22 5.10 -1.53
CA LEU A 18 0.35 4.03 -2.54
C LEU A 18 -0.70 4.19 -3.65
N ALA A 19 -1.95 4.50 -3.31
CA ALA A 19 -3.01 4.71 -4.29
C ALA A 19 -2.75 5.93 -5.20
N ASN A 20 -2.06 6.95 -4.68
CA ASN A 20 -1.72 8.19 -5.38
C ASN A 20 -0.34 8.13 -6.07
N GLY A 21 0.07 6.94 -6.52
CA GLY A 21 1.30 6.78 -7.31
C GLY A 21 2.60 7.08 -6.54
N GLY A 22 2.55 7.08 -5.21
CA GLY A 22 3.70 7.31 -4.33
C GLY A 22 3.82 8.75 -3.81
N ILE A 23 2.81 9.59 -4.03
CA ILE A 23 2.75 10.97 -3.53
C ILE A 23 1.83 11.02 -2.30
N CYS A 24 2.36 11.52 -1.20
CA CYS A 24 1.60 11.67 0.04
C CYS A 24 0.48 12.70 -0.15
N PRO A 25 -0.79 12.35 0.08
CA PRO A 25 -1.92 13.24 -0.24
C PRO A 25 -2.05 14.45 0.70
N ILE A 26 -1.42 14.40 1.88
CA ILE A 26 -1.50 15.48 2.88
C ILE A 26 -0.31 16.43 2.83
N THR A 27 0.86 15.98 2.35
CA THR A 27 2.08 16.81 2.24
C THR A 27 2.47 17.12 0.81
N GLU A 28 1.85 16.48 -0.18
CA GLU A 28 2.19 16.54 -1.62
C GLU A 28 3.62 16.08 -1.95
N GLU A 29 4.29 15.44 -0.98
CA GLU A 29 5.66 14.95 -1.16
C GLU A 29 5.68 13.63 -1.93
N LYS A 30 6.60 13.50 -2.88
CA LYS A 30 6.86 12.24 -3.58
C LYS A 30 7.75 11.33 -2.72
N VAL A 31 7.11 10.45 -1.97
CA VAL A 31 7.77 9.51 -1.04
C VAL A 31 8.27 8.26 -1.78
N LEU A 32 7.54 7.81 -2.80
CA LEU A 32 7.86 6.60 -3.56
C LEU A 32 7.89 6.88 -5.06
N ARG A 33 8.64 6.05 -5.80
CA ARG A 33 8.64 6.10 -7.26
C ARG A 33 7.43 5.33 -7.82
N PRO A 34 6.82 5.79 -8.93
CA PRO A 34 5.63 5.14 -9.49
C PRO A 34 5.85 3.67 -9.89
N ASP A 35 7.07 3.32 -10.32
CA ASP A 35 7.48 1.95 -10.62
C ASP A 35 7.44 1.06 -9.36
N SER A 36 8.00 1.53 -8.25
CA SER A 36 7.96 0.80 -6.98
C SER A 36 6.54 0.61 -6.48
N VAL A 37 5.70 1.63 -6.62
CA VAL A 37 4.28 1.58 -6.21
C VAL A 37 3.52 0.53 -7.03
N ARG A 38 3.69 0.52 -8.35
CA ARG A 38 3.08 -0.49 -9.22
C ARG A 38 3.49 -1.90 -8.80
N ASP A 39 4.78 -2.13 -8.60
CA ASP A 39 5.29 -3.46 -8.27
C ASP A 39 4.80 -3.93 -6.89
N VAL A 40 4.75 -3.03 -5.89
CA VAL A 40 4.18 -3.30 -4.57
C VAL A 40 2.68 -3.63 -4.66
N LEU A 41 1.90 -2.84 -5.40
CA LEU A 41 0.46 -3.09 -5.57
C LEU A 41 0.19 -4.41 -6.30
N SER A 42 1.00 -4.76 -7.30
CA SER A 42 0.91 -6.06 -7.97
C SER A 42 1.15 -7.23 -7.00
N LEU A 43 2.17 -7.13 -6.15
CA LEU A 43 2.45 -8.16 -5.13
C LEU A 43 1.38 -8.22 -4.04
N MET A 44 0.86 -7.07 -3.59
CA MET A 44 -0.24 -7.01 -2.64
C MET A 44 -1.51 -7.66 -3.19
N HIS A 45 -1.78 -7.49 -4.48
CA HIS A 45 -2.93 -8.13 -5.13
C HIS A 45 -2.78 -9.65 -5.20
N SER A 46 -1.58 -10.17 -5.55
CA SER A 46 -1.38 -11.61 -5.73
C SER A 46 -1.15 -12.38 -4.43
N CYS A 47 -0.55 -11.75 -3.41
CA CYS A 47 -0.05 -12.42 -2.20
C CYS A 47 -0.28 -11.63 -0.89
N GLY A 48 -1.04 -10.53 -0.91
CA GLY A 48 -1.19 -9.65 0.25
C GLY A 48 -2.12 -10.15 1.36
N MET A 49 -2.90 -11.21 1.12
CA MET A 49 -3.89 -11.75 2.05
C MET A 49 -3.60 -13.22 2.40
N TYR A 50 -2.33 -13.60 2.51
CA TYR A 50 -1.90 -14.98 2.79
C TYR A 50 -2.55 -15.99 1.82
N ASP A 51 -2.98 -17.16 2.33
CA ASP A 51 -3.69 -18.19 1.56
C ASP A 51 -5.02 -17.69 0.96
N TYR A 52 -5.54 -16.57 1.46
CA TYR A 52 -6.76 -15.94 0.96
C TYR A 52 -6.53 -15.02 -0.24
N SER A 53 -5.28 -14.73 -0.62
CA SER A 53 -4.96 -13.77 -1.70
C SER A 53 -5.65 -14.12 -3.01
N GLY A 54 -5.74 -15.40 -3.37
CA GLY A 54 -6.46 -15.83 -4.56
C GLY A 54 -7.95 -15.50 -4.49
N GLN A 55 -8.64 -15.86 -3.40
CA GLN A 55 -10.06 -15.56 -3.23
C GLN A 55 -10.34 -14.06 -3.20
N PHE A 56 -9.45 -13.28 -2.57
CA PHE A 56 -9.55 -11.82 -2.51
C PHE A 56 -9.32 -11.15 -3.89
N ALA A 57 -8.43 -11.70 -4.72
CA ALA A 57 -8.20 -11.16 -6.07
C ALA A 57 -9.40 -11.38 -7.02
N PHE A 58 -10.15 -12.46 -6.81
CA PHE A 58 -11.29 -12.83 -7.68
C PHE A 58 -12.66 -12.30 -7.20
N ARG A 59 -12.77 -11.84 -5.95
CA ARG A 59 -14.05 -11.51 -5.31
C ARG A 59 -14.15 -10.03 -4.96
#